data_AF-A0A3A6NT25-F1
#
_entry.id   AF-A0A3A6NT25-F1
#
_cell.length_a   1.000
_cell.length_b   1.000
_cell.length_c   1.000
_cell.angle_alpha   90.00
_cell.angle_beta   90.00
_cell.angle_gamma   90.00
#
_symmetry.space_group_name_H-M   'P 1'
#
loop_
_entity.id
_entity.type
_entity.pdbx_description
1 polymer ?
#
loop_
_entity_poly.entity_id
_entity_poly.type
_entity_poly.pdbx_seq_one_letter_code
_entity_poly.pdbx_strand_id
1 'polypeptide(L)'
;MQINEVGSHDYAVRAKLNAQSGDVTLAMSLDFNTPREKIVKEVAGKRYMGALLTSDAIKTSRLLLRKLRADGAKTLNVTGNSISTLVIHNLTQEKANEQVYAVLSPVHKLYPIRKIFSGGSSGVDLAAAVCGMVLGIETVVTTPTDLKQVTIDQIQYGAGQLKKHLRTTEAA
;
A
#
# COMPACT_ATOMS: atom_id res chain seq x y z
N MET A 1 -0.48 -6.81 -16.07
CA MET A 1 -1.24 -5.94 -15.15
C MET A 1 -2.59 -5.64 -15.78
N GLN A 2 -3.67 -5.72 -15.02
CA GLN A 2 -5.03 -5.37 -15.42
C GLN A 2 -5.47 -4.11 -14.68
N ILE A 3 -6.14 -3.20 -15.38
CA ILE A 3 -6.78 -2.02 -14.77
C ILE A 3 -8.27 -2.34 -14.57
N ASN A 4 -8.77 -2.06 -13.38
CA ASN A 4 -10.18 -2.20 -13.01
C ASN A 4 -10.72 -0.85 -12.57
N GLU A 5 -11.46 -0.19 -13.46
CA GLU A 5 -12.05 1.12 -13.15
C GLU A 5 -13.35 0.93 -12.36
N VAL A 6 -13.41 1.53 -11.17
CA VAL A 6 -14.68 1.65 -10.44
C VAL A 6 -15.39 2.89 -10.95
N GLY A 7 -16.67 2.77 -11.32
CA GLY A 7 -17.55 3.86 -11.77
C GLY A 7 -17.88 4.90 -10.67
N SER A 8 -16.92 5.20 -9.82
CA SER A 8 -17.00 6.13 -8.70
C SER A 8 -15.71 6.95 -8.63
N HIS A 9 -15.86 8.22 -8.31
CA HIS A 9 -14.75 9.15 -8.06
C HIS A 9 -14.20 9.00 -6.62
N ASP A 10 -14.85 8.21 -5.77
CA ASP A 10 -14.48 8.05 -4.38
C ASP A 10 -13.33 7.04 -4.20
N TYR A 11 -12.17 7.56 -3.81
CA TYR A 11 -10.97 6.78 -3.51
C TYR A 11 -11.17 5.80 -2.33
N ALA A 12 -12.17 5.99 -1.47
CA ALA A 12 -12.52 5.02 -0.43
C ALA A 12 -13.16 3.75 -1.03
N VAL A 13 -13.94 3.87 -2.10
CA VAL A 13 -14.61 2.72 -2.75
C VAL A 13 -13.58 1.71 -3.26
N ARG A 14 -12.53 2.18 -3.95
CA ARG A 14 -11.43 1.31 -4.40
C ARG A 14 -10.68 0.65 -3.25
N ALA A 15 -10.44 1.39 -2.16
CA ALA A 15 -9.69 0.89 -1.00
C ALA A 15 -10.46 -0.25 -0.32
N LYS A 16 -11.79 -0.10 -0.20
CA LYS A 16 -12.69 -1.14 0.30
C LYS A 16 -12.68 -2.36 -0.63
N LEU A 17 -12.87 -2.16 -1.93
CA LEU A 17 -12.91 -3.25 -2.92
C LEU A 17 -11.61 -4.08 -2.89
N ASN A 18 -10.46 -3.43 -2.92
CA ASN A 18 -9.17 -4.13 -2.87
C ASN A 18 -8.98 -4.87 -1.54
N ALA A 19 -9.33 -4.24 -0.41
CA ALA A 19 -9.26 -4.87 0.91
C ALA A 19 -10.22 -6.07 1.06
N GLN A 20 -11.33 -6.11 0.33
CA GLN A 20 -12.21 -7.28 0.24
C GLN A 20 -11.67 -8.37 -0.68
N SER A 21 -10.95 -7.99 -1.74
CA SER A 21 -10.53 -8.92 -2.79
C SER A 21 -9.32 -9.79 -2.42
N GLY A 22 -8.41 -9.29 -1.57
CA GLY A 22 -7.24 -10.05 -1.12
C GLY A 22 -7.53 -10.96 0.08
N ASP A 23 -6.98 -12.16 0.08
CA ASP A 23 -7.02 -13.07 1.24
C ASP A 23 -6.33 -12.45 2.46
N VAL A 24 -5.24 -11.70 2.21
CA VAL A 24 -4.52 -10.88 3.19
C VAL A 24 -4.43 -9.45 2.66
N THR A 25 -4.47 -8.47 3.58
CA THR A 25 -4.14 -7.07 3.27
C THR A 25 -2.88 -6.68 4.02
N LEU A 26 -1.82 -6.36 3.28
CA LEU A 26 -0.60 -5.74 3.79
C LEU A 26 -0.71 -4.22 3.64
N ALA A 27 -0.77 -3.51 4.76
CA ALA A 27 -0.73 -2.05 4.81
C ALA A 27 0.67 -1.59 5.23
N MET A 28 1.46 -1.09 4.27
CA MET A 28 2.79 -0.54 4.53
C MET A 28 2.69 0.99 4.63
N SER A 29 2.69 1.53 5.84
CA SER A 29 2.38 2.96 6.05
C SER A 29 3.37 3.61 7.02
N LEU A 30 3.58 4.91 6.87
CA LEU A 30 4.23 5.80 7.84
C LEU A 30 3.23 6.35 8.85
N ASP A 31 1.99 6.57 8.42
CA ASP A 31 0.88 7.01 9.27
C ASP A 31 -0.35 6.12 9.04
N PHE A 32 -0.71 5.35 10.07
CA PHE A 32 -1.87 4.46 10.08
C PHE A 32 -3.19 5.17 10.48
N ASN A 33 -3.13 6.47 10.82
CA ASN A 33 -4.28 7.22 11.30
C ASN A 33 -5.02 7.99 10.20
N THR A 34 -4.51 7.97 8.96
CA THR A 34 -5.21 8.58 7.84
C THR A 34 -6.59 7.93 7.63
N PRO A 35 -7.60 8.67 7.13
CA PRO A 35 -8.95 8.12 6.93
C PRO A 35 -8.98 6.84 6.10
N ARG A 36 -8.14 6.76 5.06
CA ARG A 36 -8.05 5.57 4.19
C ARG A 36 -7.49 4.36 4.94
N GLU A 37 -6.41 4.51 5.71
CA GLU A 37 -5.83 3.40 6.46
C GLU A 37 -6.80 2.84 7.51
N LYS A 38 -7.59 3.70 8.15
CA LYS A 38 -8.66 3.29 9.07
C LYS A 38 -9.71 2.43 8.38
N ILE A 39 -10.21 2.88 7.22
CA ILE A 39 -11.20 2.13 6.42
C ILE A 39 -10.64 0.79 5.97
N VAL A 40 -9.39 0.76 5.46
CA VAL A 40 -8.73 -0.47 5.04
C VAL A 40 -8.62 -1.46 6.19
N LYS A 41 -8.19 -1.00 7.37
CA LYS A 41 -8.04 -1.84 8.56
C LYS A 41 -9.38 -2.42 9.01
N GLU A 42 -10.42 -1.60 9.02
CA GLU A 42 -11.79 -2.02 9.35
C GLU A 42 -12.28 -3.12 8.39
N VAL A 43 -12.17 -2.89 7.08
CA VAL A 43 -12.65 -3.84 6.06
C VAL A 43 -11.83 -5.13 6.01
N ALA A 44 -10.52 -5.04 6.16
CA ALA A 44 -9.65 -6.21 6.17
C ALA A 44 -9.84 -7.07 7.44
N GLY A 45 -10.11 -6.46 8.59
CA GLY A 45 -10.33 -7.16 9.85
C GLY A 45 -9.16 -8.09 10.19
N LYS A 46 -9.44 -9.38 10.43
CA LYS A 46 -8.41 -10.39 10.75
C LYS A 46 -7.40 -10.65 9.62
N ARG A 47 -7.70 -10.22 8.39
CA ARG A 47 -6.81 -10.32 7.22
C ARG A 47 -5.80 -9.19 7.16
N TYR A 48 -5.94 -8.18 8.01
CA TYR A 48 -5.06 -7.02 8.06
C TYR A 48 -3.71 -7.35 8.69
N MET A 49 -2.64 -6.90 8.03
CA MET A 49 -1.30 -6.84 8.55
C MET A 49 -0.72 -5.44 8.29
N GLY A 50 -0.51 -4.67 9.34
CA GLY A 50 0.19 -3.38 9.26
C GLY A 50 1.70 -3.57 9.42
N ALA A 51 2.48 -2.83 8.63
CA ALA A 51 3.93 -2.74 8.78
C ALA A 51 4.37 -1.30 8.54
N LEU A 52 5.29 -0.77 9.35
CA LEU A 52 5.85 0.55 9.05
C LEU A 52 6.60 0.45 7.72
N LEU A 53 6.37 1.40 6.81
CA LEU A 53 7.06 1.41 5.53
C LEU A 53 8.59 1.36 5.74
N THR A 54 9.13 2.02 6.75
CA THR A 54 10.57 2.03 7.06
C THR A 54 11.08 0.86 7.89
N SER A 55 10.25 -0.14 8.21
CA SER A 55 10.68 -1.31 8.98
C SER A 55 11.74 -2.14 8.25
N ASP A 56 12.48 -2.94 9.00
CA ASP A 56 13.34 -3.97 8.42
C ASP A 56 12.54 -4.89 7.48
N ALA A 57 12.98 -4.95 6.21
CA ALA A 57 12.25 -5.65 5.16
C ALA A 57 12.23 -7.17 5.39
N ILE A 58 13.31 -7.75 5.94
CA ILE A 58 13.40 -9.20 6.20
C ILE A 58 12.45 -9.60 7.35
N LYS A 59 12.38 -8.80 8.41
CA LYS A 59 11.44 -8.98 9.51
C LYS A 59 10.00 -8.90 9.00
N THR A 60 9.69 -7.87 8.20
CA THR A 60 8.36 -7.71 7.60
C THR A 60 8.01 -8.89 6.68
N SER A 61 8.97 -9.34 5.85
CA SER A 61 8.81 -10.52 4.99
C SER A 61 8.48 -11.78 5.79
N ARG A 62 9.18 -12.03 6.90
CA ARG A 62 8.94 -13.19 7.76
C ARG A 62 7.55 -13.16 8.39
N LEU A 63 7.11 -11.98 8.84
CA LEU A 63 5.76 -11.80 9.38
C LEU A 63 4.69 -12.04 8.31
N LEU A 64 4.89 -11.50 7.11
CA LEU A 64 3.97 -11.69 5.99
C LEU A 64 3.90 -13.16 5.57
N LEU A 65 5.05 -13.83 5.43
CA LEU A 65 5.12 -15.24 5.10
C LEU A 65 4.37 -16.11 6.12
N ARG A 66 4.53 -15.81 7.42
CA ARG A 66 3.79 -16.51 8.49
C ARG A 66 2.29 -16.27 8.37
N LYS A 67 1.85 -15.02 8.12
CA LYS A 67 0.44 -14.67 7.95
C LYS A 67 -0.17 -15.41 6.76
N LEU A 68 0.49 -15.37 5.60
CA LEU A 68 0.02 -16.03 4.39
C LEU A 68 -0.12 -17.54 4.59
N ARG A 69 0.86 -18.19 5.24
CA ARG A 69 0.81 -19.62 5.53
C ARG A 69 -0.28 -19.98 6.54
N ALA A 70 -0.43 -19.20 7.61
CA ALA A 70 -1.44 -19.44 8.63
C ALA A 70 -2.87 -19.32 8.06
N ASP A 71 -3.08 -18.39 7.13
CA ASP A 71 -4.37 -18.15 6.50
C ASP A 71 -4.61 -19.03 5.26
N GLY A 72 -3.60 -19.77 4.78
CA GLY A 72 -3.66 -20.45 3.46
C GLY A 72 -3.83 -19.49 2.28
N ALA A 73 -3.48 -18.21 2.47
CA ALA A 73 -3.77 -17.11 1.57
C ALA A 73 -2.85 -17.10 0.34
N LYS A 74 -3.41 -16.96 -0.86
CA LYS A 74 -2.65 -16.90 -2.12
C LYS A 74 -2.75 -15.57 -2.84
N THR A 75 -3.65 -14.70 -2.39
CA THR A 75 -3.84 -13.36 -2.94
C THR A 75 -3.55 -12.30 -1.89
N LEU A 76 -3.06 -11.16 -2.33
CA LEU A 76 -2.57 -10.10 -1.45
C LEU A 76 -3.07 -8.74 -1.93
N ASN A 77 -3.77 -8.02 -1.07
CA ASN A 77 -3.93 -6.58 -1.25
C ASN A 77 -2.72 -5.87 -0.63
N VAL A 78 -2.11 -4.95 -1.37
CA VAL A 78 -1.01 -4.10 -0.88
C VAL A 78 -1.39 -2.65 -1.04
N THR A 79 -1.37 -1.95 0.08
CA THR A 79 -1.80 -0.55 0.22
C THR A 79 -0.89 0.17 1.21
N GLY A 80 -0.93 1.49 1.19
CA GLY A 80 -0.21 2.31 2.14
C GLY A 80 -0.17 3.76 1.71
N ASN A 81 0.45 4.64 2.50
CA ASN A 81 0.35 6.08 2.30
C ASN A 81 0.73 6.54 0.87
N SER A 82 0.05 7.60 0.41
CA SER A 82 0.32 8.22 -0.90
C SER A 82 1.65 8.96 -0.91
N ILE A 83 2.11 9.34 -2.10
CA ILE A 83 3.36 10.11 -2.26
C ILE A 83 3.36 11.42 -1.45
N SER A 84 2.20 12.05 -1.25
CA SER A 84 2.05 13.21 -0.39
C SER A 84 2.54 12.92 1.04
N THR A 85 2.03 11.86 1.67
CA THR A 85 2.53 11.50 3.00
C THR A 85 4.02 11.14 2.97
N LEU A 86 4.49 10.42 1.93
CA LEU A 86 5.91 10.06 1.84
C LEU A 86 6.84 11.29 1.85
N VAL A 87 6.51 12.31 1.06
CA VAL A 87 7.32 13.53 0.94
C VAL A 87 7.43 14.28 2.27
N ILE A 88 6.35 14.35 3.05
CA ILE A 88 6.37 14.96 4.40
C ILE A 88 7.39 14.26 5.31
N HIS A 89 7.59 12.97 5.11
CA HIS A 89 8.55 12.14 5.85
C HIS A 89 9.88 11.95 5.11
N ASN A 90 10.19 12.81 4.14
CA ASN A 90 11.44 12.76 3.35
C ASN A 90 11.67 11.42 2.62
N LEU A 91 10.60 10.73 2.22
CA LEU A 91 10.66 9.52 1.41
C LEU A 91 10.22 9.80 -0.03
N THR A 92 10.89 9.13 -0.97
CA THR A 92 10.59 9.20 -2.39
C THR A 92 9.74 8.01 -2.85
N GLN A 93 9.23 8.09 -4.09
CA GLN A 93 8.52 6.98 -4.71
C GLN A 93 9.44 5.77 -4.90
N GLU A 94 10.69 6.01 -5.29
CA GLU A 94 11.73 4.99 -5.47
C GLU A 94 11.94 4.25 -4.15
N LYS A 95 11.98 4.98 -3.03
CA LYS A 95 12.17 4.33 -1.72
C LYS A 95 11.00 3.44 -1.33
N ALA A 96 9.77 3.84 -1.66
CA ALA A 96 8.61 2.97 -1.50
C ALA A 96 8.69 1.73 -2.40
N ASN A 97 9.11 1.89 -3.66
CA ASN A 97 9.28 0.78 -4.61
C ASN A 97 10.31 -0.24 -4.11
N GLU A 98 11.50 0.22 -3.72
CA GLU A 98 12.57 -0.62 -3.16
C GLU A 98 12.07 -1.43 -1.97
N GLN A 99 11.38 -0.77 -1.06
CA GLN A 99 10.95 -1.36 0.19
C GLN A 99 9.85 -2.40 -0.01
N VAL A 100 8.83 -2.09 -0.83
CA VAL A 100 7.77 -3.05 -1.17
C VAL A 100 8.38 -4.26 -1.88
N TYR A 101 9.31 -4.04 -2.81
CA TYR A 101 10.02 -5.13 -3.48
C TYR A 101 10.82 -6.00 -2.51
N ALA A 102 11.59 -5.38 -1.61
CA ALA A 102 12.40 -6.07 -0.61
C ALA A 102 11.55 -6.93 0.35
N VAL A 103 10.30 -6.53 0.61
CA VAL A 103 9.35 -7.33 1.40
C VAL A 103 8.71 -8.45 0.58
N LEU A 104 8.24 -8.17 -0.63
CA LEU A 104 7.43 -9.13 -1.38
C LEU A 104 8.26 -10.17 -2.15
N SER A 105 9.44 -9.80 -2.66
CA SER A 105 10.30 -10.70 -3.44
C SER A 105 10.68 -11.99 -2.70
N PRO A 106 11.24 -11.96 -1.47
CA PRO A 106 11.56 -13.19 -0.73
C PRO A 106 10.32 -13.98 -0.33
N VAL A 107 9.19 -13.31 -0.06
CA VAL A 107 7.93 -13.97 0.28
C VAL A 107 7.40 -14.74 -0.92
N HIS A 108 7.33 -14.11 -2.09
CA HIS A 108 6.85 -14.74 -3.32
C HIS A 108 7.74 -15.93 -3.72
N LYS A 109 9.07 -15.82 -3.55
CA LYS A 109 10.01 -16.92 -3.79
C LYS A 109 9.75 -18.15 -2.90
N LEU A 110 9.38 -17.94 -1.63
CA LEU A 110 9.19 -19.01 -0.64
C LEU A 110 7.74 -19.53 -0.55
N TYR A 111 6.79 -18.70 -0.98
CA TYR A 111 5.36 -19.00 -0.97
C TYR A 111 4.69 -18.16 -2.07
N PRO A 112 4.55 -18.72 -3.29
CA PRO A 112 4.09 -17.94 -4.44
C PRO A 112 2.74 -17.27 -4.21
N ILE A 113 2.78 -15.94 -4.26
CA ILE A 113 1.60 -15.06 -4.33
C ILE A 113 1.06 -15.16 -5.75
N ARG A 114 -0.22 -15.52 -5.88
CA ARG A 114 -0.88 -15.67 -7.17
C ARG A 114 -1.33 -14.34 -7.76
N LYS A 115 -1.85 -13.44 -6.91
CA LYS A 115 -2.45 -12.17 -7.34
C LYS A 115 -2.20 -11.05 -6.34
N ILE A 116 -1.89 -9.86 -6.86
CA ILE A 116 -1.82 -8.60 -6.10
C ILE A 116 -2.97 -7.67 -6.49
N PHE A 117 -3.62 -7.09 -5.49
CA PHE A 117 -4.56 -5.97 -5.64
C PHE A 117 -3.93 -4.69 -5.12
N SER A 118 -4.11 -3.59 -5.84
CA SER A 118 -3.63 -2.27 -5.39
C SER A 118 -4.43 -1.11 -5.99
N GLY A 119 -4.25 0.09 -5.43
CA GLY A 119 -4.81 1.33 -5.96
C GLY A 119 -4.04 1.95 -7.13
N GLY A 120 -2.76 1.60 -7.28
CA GLY A 120 -1.86 2.05 -8.35
C GLY A 120 -1.60 3.55 -8.55
N SER A 121 -2.21 4.45 -7.77
CA SER A 121 -2.14 5.89 -8.07
C SER A 121 -0.81 6.55 -7.70
N SER A 122 -0.29 6.33 -6.49
CA SER A 122 1.00 6.87 -6.02
C SER A 122 1.43 6.19 -4.71
N GLY A 123 2.65 6.47 -4.25
CA GLY A 123 3.19 5.94 -3.00
C GLY A 123 3.20 4.42 -3.00
N VAL A 124 2.74 3.81 -1.90
CA VAL A 124 2.75 2.35 -1.75
C VAL A 124 1.80 1.65 -2.72
N ASP A 125 0.69 2.29 -3.08
CA ASP A 125 -0.25 1.76 -4.09
C ASP A 125 0.46 1.59 -5.45
N LEU A 126 1.28 2.56 -5.88
CA LEU A 126 2.05 2.44 -7.12
C LEU A 126 3.20 1.43 -6.97
N ALA A 127 3.90 1.44 -5.83
CA ALA A 127 4.99 0.52 -5.54
C ALA A 127 4.55 -0.95 -5.60
N ALA A 128 3.35 -1.25 -5.09
CA ALA A 128 2.74 -2.57 -5.17
C ALA A 128 2.46 -3.01 -6.61
N ALA A 129 1.88 -2.12 -7.43
CA ALA A 129 1.59 -2.40 -8.82
C ALA A 129 2.87 -2.69 -9.62
N VAL A 130 3.90 -1.86 -9.45
CA VAL A 130 5.22 -2.05 -10.07
C VAL A 130 5.87 -3.34 -9.60
N CYS A 131 5.86 -3.62 -8.29
CA CYS A 131 6.44 -4.83 -7.74
C CYS A 131 5.77 -6.10 -8.30
N GLY A 132 4.44 -6.11 -8.40
CA GLY A 132 3.71 -7.22 -8.99
C GLY A 132 4.12 -7.47 -10.44
N MET A 133 4.28 -6.42 -11.25
CA MET A 133 4.79 -6.55 -12.62
C MET A 133 6.22 -7.11 -12.67
N VAL A 134 7.13 -6.57 -11.85
CA VAL A 134 8.54 -7.00 -11.82
C VAL A 134 8.69 -8.46 -11.40
N LEU A 135 7.86 -8.92 -10.46
CA LEU A 135 7.89 -10.30 -9.97
C LEU A 135 7.07 -11.28 -10.84
N GLY A 136 6.43 -10.80 -11.91
CA GLY A 136 5.57 -11.64 -12.76
C GLY A 136 4.29 -12.12 -12.06
N ILE A 137 3.81 -11.39 -11.06
CA ILE A 137 2.59 -11.70 -10.30
C ILE A 137 1.39 -11.08 -11.01
N GLU A 138 0.30 -11.83 -11.14
CA GLU A 138 -0.96 -11.29 -11.66
C GLU A 138 -1.37 -10.07 -10.81
N THR A 139 -1.56 -8.92 -11.44
CA THR A 139 -1.74 -7.65 -10.71
C THR A 139 -2.97 -6.93 -11.23
N VAL A 140 -3.89 -6.60 -10.33
CA VAL A 140 -5.08 -5.79 -10.58
C VAL A 140 -4.91 -4.45 -9.89
N VAL A 141 -5.00 -3.37 -10.68
CA VAL A 141 -4.99 -2.00 -10.19
C VAL A 141 -6.41 -1.45 -10.28
N THR A 142 -7.01 -1.14 -9.13
CA THR A 142 -8.36 -0.57 -9.06
C THR A 142 -8.29 0.96 -9.01
N THR A 143 -8.80 1.61 -10.05
CA THR A 143 -8.74 3.07 -10.24
C THR A 143 -10.12 3.70 -10.17
N PRO A 144 -10.27 4.95 -9.70
CA PRO A 144 -11.49 5.71 -9.92
C PRO A 144 -11.62 6.11 -11.41
N THR A 145 -12.81 6.54 -11.80
CA THR A 145 -13.14 6.99 -13.17
C THR A 145 -12.25 8.13 -13.67
N ASP A 146 -11.70 8.94 -12.77
CA ASP A 146 -10.89 10.12 -13.07
C ASP A 146 -9.47 10.04 -12.49
N LEU A 147 -8.84 8.86 -12.50
CA LEU A 147 -7.53 8.63 -11.88
C LEU A 147 -6.57 9.81 -12.02
N LYS A 148 -6.23 10.42 -10.88
CA LYS A 148 -5.19 11.45 -10.80
C LYS A 148 -3.91 10.83 -10.27
N GLN A 149 -2.92 10.69 -11.15
CA GLN A 149 -1.56 10.39 -10.73
C GLN A 149 -0.92 11.69 -10.24
N VAL A 150 -0.59 11.75 -8.96
CA VAL A 150 0.09 12.88 -8.34
C VAL A 150 1.58 12.55 -8.30
N THR A 151 2.41 13.40 -8.92
CA THR A 151 3.88 13.32 -8.82
C THR A 151 4.40 14.30 -7.77
N ILE A 152 5.67 14.14 -7.36
CA ILE A 152 6.30 15.01 -6.36
C ILE A 152 6.22 16.49 -6.77
N ASP A 153 6.46 16.79 -8.05
CA ASP A 153 6.45 18.15 -8.60
C ASP A 153 5.08 18.86 -8.51
N GLN A 154 4.01 18.08 -8.35
CA GLN A 154 2.64 18.59 -8.24
C GLN A 154 2.21 18.81 -6.79
N ILE A 155 3.04 18.45 -5.81
CA ILE A 155 2.71 18.56 -4.39
C ILE A 155 3.12 19.94 -3.87
N GLN A 156 2.13 20.78 -3.59
CA GLN A 156 2.34 22.06 -2.90
C GLN A 156 1.82 21.96 -1.47
N TYR A 157 2.69 22.09 -0.48
CA TYR A 157 2.29 22.18 0.93
C TYR A 157 2.18 23.62 1.40
N GLY A 158 1.00 24.01 1.88
CA GLY A 158 0.85 25.22 2.68
C GLY A 158 1.44 25.05 4.09
N ALA A 159 1.96 26.13 4.69
CA ALA A 159 2.60 26.12 6.02
C ALA A 159 1.75 25.50 7.15
N GLY A 160 0.42 25.58 7.06
CA GLY A 160 -0.50 24.96 8.02
C GLY A 160 -0.58 23.44 7.92
N GLN A 161 -0.42 22.87 6.73
CA GLN A 161 -0.43 21.41 6.53
C GLN A 161 0.86 20.76 7.04
N LEU A 162 2.00 21.43 6.87
CA LEU A 162 3.28 20.99 7.46
C LEU A 162 3.21 20.95 8.99
N LYS A 163 2.66 21.99 9.63
CA LYS A 163 2.52 22.06 11.10
C LYS A 163 1.60 20.99 11.70
N LYS A 164 0.56 20.56 10.99
CA LYS A 164 -0.37 19.52 11.49
C LYS A 164 0.26 18.12 11.47
N HIS A 165 1.12 17.83 10.47
CA HIS A 165 1.77 16.52 10.33
C HIS A 165 3.04 16.38 11.18
N LEU A 166 3.77 17.47 11.44
CA LEU A 166 4.93 17.44 12.34
C LEU A 166 4.54 17.21 13.81
N ARG A 167 3.34 17.63 14.24
CA ARG A 167 2.84 17.40 15.61
C ARG A 167 2.49 15.94 15.89
N THR A 168 2.19 15.14 14.87
CA THR A 168 1.85 13.71 15.05
C THR A 168 3.09 12.81 15.16
N THR A 169 4.26 13.28 14.75
CA THR A 169 5.54 12.54 14.87
C THR A 169 6.24 12.70 16.21
N GLU A 170 5.88 13.70 17.01
CA GLU A 170 6.49 13.94 18.34
C GLU A 170 5.76 13.23 19.49
N ALA A 171 4.67 12.50 19.20
CA ALA A 171 3.83 11.84 20.20
C ALA A 171 3.86 10.29 20.12
N ALA A 172 4.85 9.70 19.44
CA ALA A 172 5.01 8.26 19.28
C ALA A 172 6.36 7.76 19.82
#